data_AF-A0A2I0NVD6-F1
#
_entry.id   AF-A0A2I0NVD6-F1
#
_cell.length_a   1.000
_cell.length_b   1.000
_cell.length_c   1.000
_cell.angle_alpha   90.00
_cell.angle_beta   90.00
_cell.angle_gamma   90.00
#
_symmetry.space_group_name_H-M   'P 1'
#
loop_
_entity.id
_entity.type
_entity.pdbx_description
1 polymer ?
#
loop_
_entity_poly.entity_id
_entity_poly.type
_entity_poly.pdbx_seq_one_letter_code
_entity_poly.pdbx_strand_id
1 'polypeptide(L)'
;FAHIADSCVNCGQCQELCPAEIPNALFMHSQQVELEKMFGHVPGVDMELPLLAFAEEKTERARLHNTGSDMIYENVFKPLAKH
;
A
#
# COMPACT_ATOMS: atom_id res chain seq x y z
N PHE A 1 0.18 0.47 5.11
CA PHE A 1 1.39 -0.31 4.79
C PHE A 1 1.82 -0.13 3.34
N ALA A 2 0.97 -0.41 2.34
CA ALA A 2 1.34 -0.28 0.91
C ALA A 2 1.91 1.10 0.53
N HIS A 3 1.33 2.19 1.06
CA HIS A 3 1.76 3.56 0.76
C HIS A 3 3.18 3.93 1.18
N ILE A 4 3.80 3.15 2.07
CA ILE A 4 5.18 3.35 2.54
C ILE A 4 6.11 2.34 1.87
N ALA A 5 5.60 1.17 1.48
CA ALA A 5 6.41 0.06 0.97
C ALA A 5 7.08 0.41 -0.36
N ASP A 6 6.42 1.16 -1.23
CA ASP A 6 6.98 1.63 -2.52
C ASP A 6 8.11 2.66 -2.38
N SER A 7 8.35 3.16 -1.16
CA SER A 7 9.38 4.15 -0.85
C SER A 7 10.38 3.65 0.21
N CYS A 8 10.16 2.46 0.77
CA CYS A 8 11.00 1.90 1.83
C CYS A 8 12.36 1.46 1.28
N VAL A 9 13.46 1.89 1.88
CA VAL A 9 14.83 1.49 1.48
C VAL A 9 15.45 0.42 2.40
N ASN A 10 14.61 -0.26 3.20
CA ASN A 10 15.04 -1.29 4.15
C ASN A 10 16.08 -0.84 5.19
N CYS A 11 15.97 0.41 5.69
CA CYS A 11 16.86 0.94 6.72
C CYS A 11 16.63 0.42 8.14
N GLY A 12 15.54 -0.32 8.39
CA GLY A 12 15.23 -0.94 9.69
C GLY A 12 14.64 -0.03 10.76
N GLN A 13 14.72 1.30 10.61
CA GLN A 13 14.33 2.28 11.63
C GLN A 13 12.87 2.14 12.10
N CYS A 14 11.94 1.85 11.18
CA CYS A 14 10.53 1.68 11.55
C CYS A 14 10.30 0.46 12.45
N GLN A 15 11.14 -0.58 12.37
CA GLN A 15 11.04 -1.74 13.25
C GLN A 15 11.69 -1.45 14.61
N GLU A 16 12.87 -0.82 14.61
CA GLU A 16 13.59 -0.47 15.84
C GLU A 16 12.79 0.47 16.74
N LEU A 17 12.08 1.45 16.17
CA LEU A 17 11.30 2.42 16.93
C LEU A 17 9.88 1.94 17.28
N CYS A 18 9.44 0.75 16.83
CA CYS A 18 8.05 0.36 17.00
C CYS A 18 7.75 -0.07 18.44
N PRO A 19 6.91 0.67 19.20
CA PRO A 19 6.59 0.30 20.58
C PRO A 19 5.69 -0.93 20.69
N ALA A 20 5.02 -1.30 19.59
CA ALA A 20 4.13 -2.44 19.50
C ALA A 20 4.84 -3.70 18.95
N GLU A 21 6.16 -3.66 18.75
CA GLU A 21 6.97 -4.79 18.26
C GLU A 21 6.47 -5.38 16.93
N ILE A 22 5.85 -4.56 16.09
CA ILE A 22 5.40 -4.97 14.77
C ILE A 22 6.64 -5.24 13.90
N PRO A 23 6.70 -6.38 13.18
CA PRO A 23 7.82 -6.70 12.30
C PRO A 23 7.74 -5.90 10.98
N ASN A 24 7.87 -4.57 11.08
CA ASN A 24 7.73 -3.64 9.98
C ASN A 24 8.68 -3.93 8.82
N ALA A 25 9.93 -4.33 9.10
CA ALA A 25 10.90 -4.64 8.05
C ALA A 25 10.45 -5.82 7.18
N LEU A 26 9.90 -6.87 7.81
CA LEU A 26 9.36 -8.04 7.10
C LEU A 26 8.21 -7.64 6.17
N PHE A 27 7.24 -6.88 6.69
CA PHE A 27 6.09 -6.46 5.90
C PHE A 27 6.49 -5.54 4.74
N MET A 28 7.29 -4.50 5.00
CA MET A 28 7.71 -3.59 3.92
C MET A 28 8.52 -4.31 2.84
N HIS A 29 9.44 -5.19 3.23
CA HIS A 29 10.23 -5.98 2.28
C HIS A 29 9.34 -6.93 1.45
N SER A 30 8.38 -7.61 2.10
CA SER A 30 7.45 -8.50 1.39
C SER A 30 6.65 -7.75 0.31
N GLN A 31 6.21 -6.53 0.61
CA GLN A 31 5.45 -5.71 -0.33
C GLN A 31 6.35 -5.17 -1.45
N GLN A 32 7.58 -4.76 -1.14
CA GLN A 32 8.56 -4.36 -2.14
C GLN A 32 8.82 -5.46 -3.17
N VAL A 33 9.05 -6.69 -2.72
CA VAL A 33 9.33 -7.82 -3.61
C VAL A 33 8.18 -8.04 -4.59
N GLU A 34 6.93 -7.91 -4.15
CA GLU A 34 5.77 -8.03 -5.04
C GLU A 34 5.63 -6.83 -5.98
N LEU A 35 5.90 -5.60 -5.51
CA LEU A 35 5.88 -4.39 -6.33
C LEU A 35 6.98 -4.42 -7.41
N GLU A 36 8.18 -4.85 -7.08
CA GLU A 36 9.29 -5.00 -8.01
C GLU A 36 8.96 -6.04 -9.09
N LYS A 37 8.35 -7.17 -8.72
CA LYS A 37 7.88 -8.18 -9.70
C LYS A 37 6.82 -7.64 -10.65
N MET A 38 5.87 -6.84 -10.15
CA MET A 38 4.74 -6.35 -10.94
C MET A 38 5.13 -5.16 -11.83
N PHE A 39 6.00 -4.28 -11.35
CA PHE A 39 6.23 -2.96 -11.96
C PHE A 39 7.70 -2.64 -12.24
N GLY A 40 8.64 -3.46 -11.78
CA GLY A 40 10.09 -3.22 -11.94
C GLY A 40 10.63 -2.08 -11.09
N HIS A 41 9.85 -1.57 -10.13
CA HIS A 41 10.21 -0.45 -9.29
C HIS A 41 11.15 -0.86 -8.15
N VAL A 42 12.30 -0.18 -8.01
CA VAL A 42 13.25 -0.40 -6.92
C VAL A 42 13.44 0.88 -6.11
N PRO A 43 12.91 0.94 -4.87
CA PRO A 43 12.98 2.14 -4.05
C PRO A 43 14.41 2.60 -3.75
N GLY A 44 14.67 3.90 -3.92
CA GLY A 44 15.95 4.54 -3.60
C GLY A 44 17.04 4.40 -4.66
N VAL A 45 16.72 3.84 -5.84
CA VAL A 45 17.66 3.70 -6.97
C VAL A 45 17.43 4.75 -8.03
N ASP A 46 16.17 4.96 -8.44
CA ASP A 46 15.78 6.02 -9.36
C ASP A 46 15.09 7.18 -8.61
N MET A 47 14.93 8.29 -9.33
CA MET A 47 14.22 9.49 -8.87
C MET A 47 12.82 9.59 -9.49
N GLU A 48 12.33 8.52 -10.13
CA GLU A 48 10.96 8.47 -10.58
C GLU A 48 10.02 8.49 -9.35
N LEU A 49 8.83 9.02 -9.56
CA LEU A 49 7.85 9.07 -8.49
C LEU A 49 7.46 7.64 -8.09
N PRO A 50 7.31 7.36 -6.78
CA PRO A 50 6.84 6.05 -6.33
C PRO A 50 5.49 5.70 -6.98
N LEU A 51 5.26 4.42 -7.24
CA LEU A 51 4.08 3.91 -7.96
C LEU A 51 2.76 4.52 -7.49
N LEU A 52 2.54 4.63 -6.17
CA LEU A 52 1.28 5.15 -5.63
C LEU A 52 1.15 6.67 -5.73
N ALA A 53 2.23 7.41 -6.03
CA ALA A 53 2.17 8.84 -6.30
C ALA A 53 1.48 9.15 -7.64
N PHE A 54 1.42 8.19 -8.57
CA PHE A 54 0.69 8.31 -9.82
C PHE A 54 -0.82 8.01 -9.69
N ALA A 55 -1.26 7.49 -8.54
CA ALA A 55 -2.68 7.27 -8.30
C ALA A 55 -3.38 8.61 -8.05
N GLU A 56 -4.25 9.03 -8.99
CA GLU A 56 -5.13 10.17 -8.73
C GLU A 56 -6.24 9.78 -7.75
N GLU A 57 -5.92 9.89 -6.47
CA GLU A 57 -6.76 9.41 -5.37
C GLU A 57 -8.19 9.93 -5.42
N LYS A 58 -8.39 11.21 -5.75
CA LYS A 58 -9.73 11.81 -5.80
C LYS A 58 -10.58 11.22 -6.92
N THR A 59 -9.98 11.06 -8.09
CA THR A 59 -10.63 10.56 -9.30
C THR A 59 -10.96 9.09 -9.13
N GLU A 60 -10.03 8.30 -8.59
CA GLU A 60 -10.24 6.89 -8.30
C GLU A 60 -11.27 6.68 -7.17
N ARG A 61 -11.25 7.49 -6.11
CA ARG A 61 -12.27 7.44 -5.05
C ARG A 61 -13.66 7.76 -5.58
N ALA A 62 -13.79 8.78 -6.44
CA ALA A 62 -15.06 9.11 -7.07
C ALA A 62 -15.58 7.96 -7.95
N ARG A 63 -14.69 7.31 -8.71
CA ARG A 63 -15.02 6.12 -9.51
C ARG A 63 -15.53 4.99 -8.62
N LEU A 64 -14.79 4.62 -7.57
CA LEU A 64 -15.12 3.53 -6.65
C LEU A 64 -16.46 3.76 -5.93
N HIS A 65 -16.74 5.00 -5.50
CA HIS A 65 -18.04 5.37 -4.93
C HIS A 65 -19.18 5.25 -5.94
N ASN A 66 -18.97 5.69 -7.19
CA ASN A 66 -20.00 5.64 -8.23
C ASN A 66 -20.28 4.21 -8.73
N THR A 67 -19.26 3.34 -8.78
CA THR A 67 -19.40 1.94 -9.20
C THR A 67 -19.85 1.01 -8.06
N GLY A 68 -19.85 1.50 -6.82
CA GLY A 68 -20.18 0.72 -5.63
C GLY A 68 -19.16 -0.39 -5.29
N SER A 69 -18.00 -0.38 -5.95
CA SER A 69 -16.91 -1.35 -5.76
C SER A 69 -15.88 -0.87 -4.74
N ASP A 70 -16.25 0.10 -3.90
CA ASP A 70 -15.42 0.56 -2.80
C ASP A 70 -15.46 -0.50 -1.69
N MET A 71 -14.29 -1.02 -1.32
CA MET A 71 -14.13 -2.03 -0.28
C MET A 71 -14.67 -1.58 1.07
N ILE A 72 -14.70 -0.29 1.38
CA ILE A 72 -15.36 0.24 2.59
C ILE A 72 -16.88 0.09 2.46
N TYR A 73 -17.44 0.40 1.30
CA TYR A 73 -18.87 0.29 1.06
C TYR A 73 -19.35 -1.16 1.08
N GLU A 74 -18.60 -2.08 0.46
CA GLU A 74 -18.92 -3.51 0.43
C GLU A 74 -18.74 -4.21 1.78
N ASN A 75 -17.75 -3.81 2.60
CA ASN A 75 -17.44 -4.52 3.85
C ASN A 75 -18.01 -3.85 5.11
N VAL A 76 -18.30 -2.54 5.07
CA VAL A 76 -18.73 -1.77 6.24
C VAL A 76 -20.16 -1.26 6.10
N PHE A 77 -20.50 -0.65 4.97
CA PHE A 77 -21.82 -0.03 4.79
C PHE A 77 -22.89 -0.97 4.20
N LYS A 78 -22.48 -1.99 3.46
CA LYS A 78 -23.33 -3.08 2.96
C LYS A 78 -22.61 -4.43 3.06
N PRO A 79 -22.26 -4.88 4.28
CA PRO A 79 -21.51 -6.11 4.48
C PRO A 79 -22.20 -7.29 3.77
N LEU A 80 -21.45 -8.02 2.94
CA LEU A 80 -21.87 -9.30 2.40
C LEU A 80 -22.29 -10.22 3.54
N ALA A 81 -23.43 -10.88 3.39
CA ALA A 81 -23.92 -11.83 4.39
C ALA A 81 -22.84 -12.93 4.57
N LYS A 82 -22.26 -12.99 5.76
CA LYS A 82 -21.29 -14.04 6.09
C LYS A 82 -22.02 -15.39 6.03
N HIS A 83 -21.55 -16.27 5.17
CA HIS A 83 -21.97 -17.68 5.12
C HIS A 83 -21.50 -18.42 6.37
#